data_AF-A0A971F3L8-F1
#
_entry.id   AF-A0A971F3L8-F1
#
_cell.length_a   1.000
_cell.length_b   1.000
_cell.length_c   1.000
_cell.angle_alpha   90.00
_cell.angle_beta   90.00
_cell.angle_gamma   90.00
#
_symmetry.space_group_name_H-M   'P 1'
#
loop_
_entity.id
_entity.type
_entity.pdbx_description
1 polymer ?
#
loop_
_entity_poly.entity_id
_entity_poly.type
_entity_poly.pdbx_seq_one_letter_code
_entity_poly.pdbx_strand_id
1 'polypeptide(L)'
;MSLSTSFPIALQLYSVRDELEKDFVGTLKKTKELGYDGVEFAGLYGHEPAQVKDILSQIGLVPLSAHVPFLDLIADPDKVVGEYAEIGCKYIVIPYLLPEYRPGEEKFQEVISGAQIIGEAAKKAGLTLLYHNHDFEFKKIGGIYALDILYNKVPSDLLKTQIDTCWVGVAGEDPAEYVRKYSGRAPVVHLKDYVMPGKNPQKMYDLIGIEDEKKDYKAGDAFGYRPIGLGVQNFSEILKACKDAGTLWVVIEQDEPSMGKTSFECAEISIKQLKSL
;
A
#
# COMPACT_ATOMS: atom_id res chain seq x y z
N MET A 1 -0.02 -29.57 -9.83
CA MET A 1 0.73 -28.54 -10.56
C MET A 1 0.87 -27.35 -9.63
N SER A 2 2.09 -27.02 -9.20
CA SER A 2 2.35 -25.91 -8.28
C SER A 2 1.93 -24.60 -8.95
N LEU A 3 0.92 -23.93 -8.40
CA LEU A 3 0.48 -22.61 -8.83
C LEU A 3 1.47 -21.58 -8.30
N SER A 4 2.65 -21.48 -8.91
CA SER A 4 3.49 -20.30 -8.74
C SER A 4 2.82 -19.14 -9.49
N THR A 5 1.89 -18.45 -8.81
CA THR A 5 1.46 -17.12 -9.21
C THR A 5 2.09 -16.12 -8.25
N SER A 6 3.41 -15.96 -8.33
CA SER A 6 4.10 -14.91 -7.58
C SER A 6 3.70 -13.58 -8.19
N PHE A 7 2.96 -12.77 -7.43
CA PHE A 7 2.84 -11.35 -7.73
C PHE A 7 4.25 -10.73 -7.70
N PRO A 8 4.55 -9.73 -8.54
CA PRO A 8 5.69 -8.86 -8.27
C PRO A 8 5.42 -8.08 -6.97
N ILE A 9 6.45 -7.98 -6.11
CA ILE A 9 6.35 -7.40 -4.77
C ILE A 9 7.13 -6.09 -4.74
N ALA A 10 6.44 -5.00 -4.44
CA ALA A 10 7.09 -3.70 -4.19
C ALA A 10 7.15 -3.38 -2.70
N LEU A 11 8.08 -2.49 -2.32
CA LEU A 11 8.14 -1.90 -0.99
C LEU A 11 7.61 -0.47 -1.06
N GLN A 12 6.67 -0.11 -0.19
CA GLN A 12 6.36 1.29 0.08
C GLN A 12 7.51 1.90 0.90
N LEU A 13 8.23 2.81 0.25
CA LEU A 13 9.45 3.43 0.73
C LEU A 13 9.29 4.25 2.02
N TYR A 14 8.06 4.68 2.35
CA TYR A 14 7.76 5.25 3.67
C TYR A 14 8.20 4.35 4.83
N SER A 15 8.17 3.01 4.63
CA SER A 15 8.60 2.03 5.63
C SER A 15 10.08 2.14 6.02
N VAL A 16 10.91 2.69 5.12
CA VAL A 16 12.37 2.85 5.29
C VAL A 16 12.81 4.32 5.12
N ARG A 17 11.88 5.26 5.33
CA ARG A 17 12.08 6.70 5.10
C ARG A 17 13.29 7.30 5.81
N ASP A 18 13.57 6.87 7.04
CA ASP A 18 14.70 7.37 7.82
C ASP A 18 16.05 6.94 7.21
N GLU A 19 16.07 5.80 6.52
CA GLU A 19 17.26 5.32 5.79
C GLU A 19 17.38 6.03 4.44
N LEU A 20 16.26 6.34 3.76
CA LEU A 20 16.27 7.15 2.53
C LEU A 20 16.80 8.56 2.77
N GLU A 21 16.46 9.17 3.91
CA GLU A 21 16.96 10.50 4.28
C GLU A 21 18.48 10.50 4.49
N LYS A 22 19.05 9.39 4.98
CA LYS A 22 20.50 9.25 5.21
C LYS A 22 21.26 8.91 3.94
N ASP A 23 20.76 7.95 3.17
CA ASP A 23 21.38 7.44 1.94
C ASP A 23 20.32 6.89 0.98
N PHE A 24 19.84 7.76 0.08
CA PHE A 24 18.80 7.41 -0.87
C PHE A 24 19.19 6.24 -1.79
N VAL A 25 20.40 6.29 -2.38
CA VAL A 25 20.86 5.28 -3.35
C VAL A 25 21.18 3.96 -2.66
N GLY A 26 21.87 4.01 -1.51
CA GLY A 26 22.17 2.82 -0.72
C GLY A 26 20.91 2.11 -0.24
N THR A 27 19.89 2.86 0.18
CA THR A 27 18.61 2.31 0.63
C THR A 27 17.84 1.61 -0.50
N LEU A 28 17.83 2.19 -1.71
CA LEU A 28 17.26 1.53 -2.89
C LEU A 28 18.02 0.25 -3.28
N LYS A 29 19.37 0.28 -3.25
CA LYS A 29 20.18 -0.92 -3.49
C LYS A 29 19.85 -2.02 -2.48
N LYS A 30 19.77 -1.66 -1.19
CA LYS A 30 19.43 -2.61 -0.14
C LYS A 30 18.03 -3.19 -0.33
N THR A 31 17.06 -2.38 -0.73
CA THR A 31 15.70 -2.82 -1.07
C THR A 31 15.72 -3.87 -2.19
N LYS A 32 16.54 -3.66 -3.23
CA LYS A 32 16.72 -4.66 -4.29
C LYS A 32 17.37 -5.95 -3.80
N GLU A 33 18.40 -5.85 -2.96
CA GLU A 33 19.11 -7.00 -2.38
C GLU A 33 18.19 -7.88 -1.53
N LEU A 34 17.22 -7.30 -0.82
CA LEU A 34 16.20 -8.05 -0.07
C LEU A 34 15.24 -8.82 -1.00
N GLY A 35 15.25 -8.51 -2.29
CA GLY A 35 14.51 -9.23 -3.32
C GLY A 35 13.17 -8.60 -3.69
N TYR A 36 12.97 -7.30 -3.42
CA TYR A 36 11.84 -6.55 -3.95
C TYR A 36 11.99 -6.32 -5.46
N ASP A 37 10.87 -6.38 -6.18
CA ASP A 37 10.81 -6.20 -7.63
C ASP A 37 10.67 -4.73 -8.02
N GLY A 38 10.03 -3.94 -7.16
CA GLY A 38 9.80 -2.52 -7.36
C GLY A 38 9.66 -1.74 -6.07
N VAL A 39 9.39 -0.45 -6.23
CA VAL A 39 9.20 0.49 -5.13
C VAL A 39 7.98 1.37 -5.37
N GLU A 40 7.34 1.75 -4.28
CA GLU A 40 6.39 2.86 -4.26
C GLU A 40 7.00 4.02 -3.49
N PHE A 41 7.06 5.19 -4.12
CA PHE A 41 7.69 6.37 -3.54
C PHE A 41 6.81 7.05 -2.49
N ALA A 42 7.45 7.67 -1.51
CA ALA A 42 6.85 8.62 -0.57
C ALA A 42 7.71 9.90 -0.53
N GLY A 43 7.98 10.45 -1.71
CA GLY A 43 8.90 11.57 -1.93
C GLY A 43 10.23 11.15 -2.57
N LEU A 44 10.94 12.13 -3.14
CA LEU A 44 12.18 11.94 -3.89
C LEU A 44 13.44 12.43 -3.13
N TYR A 45 13.30 12.93 -1.91
CA TYR A 45 14.41 13.35 -1.04
C TYR A 45 15.39 14.34 -1.71
N GLY A 46 14.85 15.26 -2.52
CA GLY A 46 15.62 16.29 -3.22
C GLY A 46 16.30 15.82 -4.52
N HIS A 47 16.06 14.57 -4.96
CA HIS A 47 16.52 14.09 -6.25
C HIS A 47 15.58 14.48 -7.38
N GLU A 48 16.15 14.86 -8.52
CA GLU A 48 15.40 15.17 -9.72
C GLU A 48 14.84 13.89 -10.39
N PRO A 49 13.64 13.94 -11.01
CA PRO A 49 13.02 12.79 -11.67
C PRO A 49 13.94 11.99 -12.60
N ALA A 50 14.69 12.67 -13.48
CA ALA A 50 15.65 12.02 -14.38
C ALA A 50 16.75 11.25 -13.64
N GLN A 51 17.25 11.78 -12.53
CA GLN A 51 18.27 11.12 -11.72
C GLN A 51 17.71 9.86 -11.07
N VAL A 52 16.48 9.94 -10.52
CA VAL A 52 15.81 8.80 -9.89
C VAL A 52 15.56 7.68 -10.90
N LYS A 53 15.16 8.02 -12.12
CA LYS A 53 15.01 7.07 -13.23
C LYS A 53 16.30 6.30 -13.51
N ASP A 54 17.42 7.02 -13.66
CA ASP A 54 18.72 6.42 -13.95
C ASP A 54 19.18 5.52 -12.79
N ILE A 55 19.00 5.96 -11.55
CA ILE A 55 19.31 5.18 -10.35
C ILE A 55 18.52 3.86 -10.34
N LEU A 56 17.20 3.92 -10.53
CA LEU A 56 16.36 2.71 -10.53
C LEU A 56 16.70 1.77 -11.68
N SER A 57 17.00 2.31 -12.87
CA SER A 57 17.42 1.50 -14.02
C SER A 57 18.74 0.77 -13.75
N GLN A 58 19.69 1.41 -13.06
CA GLN A 58 20.96 0.77 -12.70
C GLN A 58 20.80 -0.30 -11.61
N ILE A 59 19.90 -0.07 -10.66
CA ILE A 59 19.63 -1.01 -9.55
C ILE A 59 18.75 -2.18 -10.03
N GLY A 60 17.90 -1.97 -11.04
CA GLY A 60 16.93 -2.96 -11.50
C GLY A 60 15.68 -3.03 -10.62
N LEU A 61 15.23 -1.89 -10.10
CA LEU A 61 13.95 -1.74 -9.39
C LEU A 61 12.91 -1.08 -10.30
N VAL A 62 11.69 -1.61 -10.31
CA VAL A 62 10.57 -0.98 -11.01
C VAL A 62 10.04 0.21 -10.20
N PRO A 63 9.96 1.44 -10.77
CA PRO A 63 9.19 2.52 -10.18
C PRO A 63 7.70 2.19 -10.35
N LEU A 64 7.08 1.51 -9.39
CA LEU A 64 5.69 1.07 -9.53
C LEU A 64 4.75 2.27 -9.48
N SER A 65 4.88 3.05 -8.43
CA SER A 65 3.91 4.07 -8.05
C SER A 65 4.51 5.12 -7.11
N ALA A 66 3.75 6.18 -6.83
CA ALA A 66 4.13 7.18 -5.84
C ALA A 66 2.92 7.65 -5.02
N HIS A 67 3.09 7.71 -3.70
CA HIS A 67 2.21 8.37 -2.76
C HIS A 67 2.52 9.87 -2.76
N VAL A 68 1.55 10.69 -3.16
CA VAL A 68 1.68 12.14 -3.19
C VAL A 68 0.50 12.80 -2.48
N PRO A 69 0.73 13.74 -1.55
CA PRO A 69 -0.36 14.42 -0.85
C PRO A 69 -1.42 14.98 -1.80
N PHE A 70 -2.69 14.84 -1.41
CA PHE A 70 -3.83 15.32 -2.21
C PHE A 70 -3.68 16.81 -2.61
N LEU A 71 -3.21 17.64 -1.68
CA LEU A 71 -3.03 19.07 -1.91
C LEU A 71 -1.95 19.38 -2.95
N ASP A 72 -0.86 18.61 -2.98
CA ASP A 72 0.20 18.81 -3.96
C ASP A 72 -0.29 18.40 -5.36
N LEU A 73 -1.00 17.26 -5.43
CA LEU A 73 -1.59 16.78 -6.68
C LEU A 73 -2.62 17.74 -7.25
N ILE A 74 -3.50 18.34 -6.43
CA ILE A 74 -4.55 19.22 -6.93
C ILE A 74 -4.05 20.64 -7.23
N ALA A 75 -2.94 21.07 -6.60
CA ALA A 75 -2.35 22.38 -6.84
C ALA A 75 -1.78 22.51 -8.26
N ASP A 76 -1.08 21.47 -8.75
CA ASP A 76 -0.55 21.43 -10.12
C ASP A 76 -0.52 19.98 -10.66
N PRO A 77 -1.68 19.43 -11.06
CA PRO A 77 -1.79 18.02 -11.44
C PRO A 77 -0.90 17.63 -12.62
N ASP A 78 -0.84 18.46 -13.67
CA ASP A 78 -0.07 18.17 -14.87
C ASP A 78 1.44 18.13 -14.56
N LYS A 79 1.94 19.07 -13.74
CA LYS A 79 3.35 19.10 -13.37
C LYS A 79 3.72 17.92 -12.48
N VAL A 80 3.03 17.74 -11.36
CA VAL A 80 3.37 16.73 -10.36
C VAL A 80 3.25 15.32 -10.95
N VAL A 81 2.21 15.06 -11.73
CA VAL A 81 2.07 13.75 -12.38
C VAL A 81 3.12 13.56 -13.48
N GLY A 82 3.49 14.62 -14.20
CA GLY A 82 4.55 14.62 -15.20
C GLY A 82 5.92 14.21 -14.63
N GLU A 83 6.27 14.69 -13.44
CA GLU A 83 7.52 14.33 -12.74
C GLU A 83 7.59 12.81 -12.49
N TYR A 84 6.53 12.20 -11.97
CA TYR A 84 6.49 10.75 -11.75
C TYR A 84 6.36 9.95 -13.06
N ALA A 85 5.75 10.52 -14.09
CA ALA A 85 5.76 9.94 -15.44
C ALA A 85 7.16 9.88 -16.03
N GLU A 86 7.98 10.90 -15.81
CA GLU A 86 9.37 10.95 -16.28
C GLU A 86 10.21 9.83 -15.65
N ILE A 87 10.03 9.59 -14.34
CA ILE A 87 10.64 8.48 -13.60
C ILE A 87 10.22 7.11 -14.20
N GLY A 88 9.01 7.04 -14.76
CA GLY A 88 8.43 5.84 -15.32
C GLY A 88 7.43 5.14 -14.39
N CYS A 89 6.89 5.86 -13.39
CA CYS A 89 5.82 5.34 -12.55
C CYS A 89 4.61 4.94 -13.40
N LYS A 90 3.99 3.80 -13.06
CA LYS A 90 2.73 3.37 -13.70
C LYS A 90 1.51 3.98 -13.01
N TYR A 91 1.62 4.25 -11.71
CA TYR A 91 0.54 4.79 -10.91
C TYR A 91 0.97 6.01 -10.12
N ILE A 92 0.02 6.91 -9.89
CA ILE A 92 0.12 8.01 -8.92
C ILE A 92 -0.99 7.80 -7.90
N VAL A 93 -0.74 8.05 -6.62
CA VAL A 93 -1.64 7.63 -5.54
C VAL A 93 -1.92 8.81 -4.63
N ILE A 94 -3.20 9.04 -4.33
CA ILE A 94 -3.63 9.87 -3.19
C ILE A 94 -3.56 8.97 -1.95
N PRO A 95 -2.62 9.21 -1.01
CA PRO A 95 -2.36 8.29 0.07
C PRO A 95 -3.13 8.63 1.34
N TYR A 96 -3.51 9.90 1.51
CA TYR A 96 -3.98 10.39 2.79
C TYR A 96 -4.78 11.69 2.63
N LEU A 97 -5.74 11.89 3.53
CA LEU A 97 -6.53 13.12 3.63
C LEU A 97 -6.31 13.81 4.97
N LEU A 98 -5.98 15.11 4.89
CA LEU A 98 -6.01 15.99 6.06
C LEU A 98 -7.43 16.04 6.66
N PRO A 99 -7.57 16.27 7.97
CA PRO A 99 -8.86 16.18 8.68
C PRO A 99 -10.02 16.88 7.99
N GLU A 100 -9.84 18.10 7.51
CA GLU A 100 -10.89 18.92 6.88
C GLU A 100 -11.39 18.39 5.52
N TYR A 101 -10.63 17.49 4.88
CA TYR A 101 -11.00 16.82 3.63
C TYR A 101 -11.62 15.43 3.86
N ARG A 102 -11.69 14.95 5.11
CA ARG A 102 -12.17 13.59 5.40
C ARG A 102 -13.68 13.47 5.24
N PRO A 103 -14.19 12.23 5.11
CA PRO A 103 -15.63 11.99 5.00
C PRO A 103 -16.48 12.66 6.07
N GLY A 104 -17.53 13.35 5.62
CA GLY A 104 -18.46 14.07 6.49
C GLY A 104 -18.00 15.46 6.89
N GLU A 105 -16.80 15.88 6.49
CA GLU A 105 -16.35 17.27 6.59
C GLU A 105 -16.70 18.05 5.32
N GLU A 106 -16.70 19.38 5.42
CA GLU A 106 -17.16 20.29 4.36
C GLU A 106 -16.41 20.10 3.04
N LYS A 107 -15.11 19.81 3.09
CA LYS A 107 -14.26 19.70 1.89
C LYS A 107 -14.20 18.31 1.29
N PHE A 108 -14.95 17.32 1.80
CA PHE A 108 -14.92 15.97 1.22
C PHE A 108 -15.38 15.95 -0.25
N GLN A 109 -16.28 16.84 -0.65
CA GLN A 109 -16.69 16.97 -2.06
C GLN A 109 -15.56 17.47 -2.97
N GLU A 110 -14.60 18.23 -2.42
CA GLU A 110 -13.41 18.66 -3.14
C GLU A 110 -12.50 17.47 -3.45
N VAL A 111 -12.45 16.45 -2.57
CA VAL A 111 -11.69 15.22 -2.82
C VAL A 111 -12.27 14.43 -4.00
N ILE A 112 -13.60 14.30 -4.06
CA ILE A 112 -14.27 13.57 -5.16
C ILE A 112 -14.02 14.28 -6.50
N SER A 113 -14.20 15.60 -6.53
CA SER A 113 -14.00 16.40 -7.74
C SER A 113 -12.51 16.46 -8.12
N GLY A 114 -11.63 16.60 -7.13
CA GLY A 114 -10.19 16.62 -7.32
C GLY A 114 -9.64 15.29 -7.85
N ALA A 115 -10.16 14.16 -7.37
CA ALA A 115 -9.78 12.84 -7.90
C ALA A 115 -10.14 12.67 -9.38
N GLN A 116 -11.22 13.29 -9.87
CA GLN A 116 -11.52 13.32 -11.31
C GLN A 116 -10.46 14.13 -12.08
N ILE A 117 -10.15 15.34 -11.63
CA ILE A 117 -9.15 16.23 -12.25
C ILE A 117 -7.77 15.57 -12.29
N ILE A 118 -7.32 15.02 -11.16
CA ILE A 118 -6.03 14.33 -11.06
C ILE A 118 -6.03 13.06 -11.91
N GLY A 119 -7.14 12.31 -11.94
CA GLY A 119 -7.28 11.12 -12.77
C GLY A 119 -7.17 11.42 -14.27
N GLU A 120 -7.73 12.53 -14.73
CA GLU A 120 -7.61 13.00 -16.11
C GLU A 120 -6.16 13.39 -16.45
N ALA A 121 -5.49 14.13 -15.58
CA ALA A 121 -4.07 14.48 -15.73
C ALA A 121 -3.18 13.22 -15.77
N ALA A 122 -3.42 12.26 -14.87
CA ALA A 122 -2.72 10.98 -14.87
C ALA A 122 -2.93 10.21 -16.17
N LYS A 123 -4.18 10.08 -16.63
CA LYS A 123 -4.49 9.39 -17.89
C LYS A 123 -3.80 10.05 -19.09
N LYS A 124 -3.77 11.38 -19.14
CA LYS A 124 -3.08 12.17 -20.18
C LYS A 124 -1.56 11.93 -20.15
N ALA A 125 -0.97 11.78 -18.98
CA ALA A 125 0.46 11.47 -18.80
C ALA A 125 0.79 9.98 -18.96
N GLY A 126 -0.20 9.10 -19.18
CA GLY A 126 -0.01 7.66 -19.30
C GLY A 126 0.04 6.89 -17.98
N LEU A 127 -0.33 7.53 -16.87
CA LEU A 127 -0.46 6.93 -15.54
C LEU A 127 -1.91 6.60 -15.23
N THR A 128 -2.12 5.85 -14.14
CA THR A 128 -3.44 5.67 -13.54
C THR A 128 -3.44 6.17 -12.10
N LEU A 129 -4.42 7.00 -11.74
CA LEU A 129 -4.61 7.44 -10.37
C LEU A 129 -5.18 6.29 -9.52
N LEU A 130 -4.59 6.08 -8.35
CA LEU A 130 -5.11 5.23 -7.29
C LEU A 130 -5.47 6.06 -6.07
N TYR A 131 -6.38 5.53 -5.25
CA TYR A 131 -6.65 6.03 -3.91
C TYR A 131 -6.35 4.93 -2.89
N HIS A 132 -5.51 5.25 -1.91
CA HIS A 132 -5.15 4.37 -0.81
C HIS A 132 -5.98 4.71 0.43
N ASN A 133 -6.67 3.70 0.97
CA ASN A 133 -7.60 3.89 2.09
C ASN A 133 -6.91 3.79 3.45
N HIS A 134 -7.44 4.52 4.41
CA HIS A 134 -7.17 4.40 5.84
C HIS A 134 -8.45 3.96 6.58
N ASP A 135 -8.49 4.09 7.90
CA ASP A 135 -9.67 3.78 8.71
C ASP A 135 -10.81 4.80 8.51
N PHE A 136 -10.48 6.08 8.30
CA PHE A 136 -11.47 7.16 8.27
C PHE A 136 -12.41 7.12 7.06
N GLU A 137 -12.07 6.41 5.98
CA GLU A 137 -12.94 6.21 4.82
C GLU A 137 -14.06 5.19 5.05
N PHE A 138 -13.96 4.41 6.13
CA PHE A 138 -15.02 3.49 6.58
C PHE A 138 -16.09 4.18 7.42
N LYS A 139 -16.11 5.52 7.47
CA LYS A 139 -17.27 6.29 7.93
C LYS A 139 -18.42 6.15 6.93
N LYS A 140 -19.64 5.88 7.42
CA LYS A 140 -20.83 5.77 6.57
C LYS A 140 -21.52 7.12 6.40
N ILE A 141 -21.83 7.49 5.16
CA ILE A 141 -22.66 8.65 4.79
C ILE A 141 -23.90 8.10 4.09
N GLY A 142 -25.08 8.32 4.68
CA GLY A 142 -26.32 7.74 4.14
C GLY A 142 -26.31 6.20 4.10
N GLY A 143 -25.59 5.55 5.02
CA GLY A 143 -25.49 4.09 5.12
C GLY A 143 -24.43 3.44 4.23
N ILE A 144 -23.73 4.20 3.38
CA ILE A 144 -22.70 3.71 2.46
C ILE A 144 -21.33 4.17 2.94
N TYR A 145 -20.29 3.34 2.87
CA TYR A 145 -18.93 3.75 3.20
C TYR A 145 -18.47 4.88 2.28
N ALA A 146 -17.81 5.88 2.84
CA ALA A 146 -17.32 7.01 2.06
C ALA A 146 -16.30 6.60 0.99
N LEU A 147 -15.49 5.56 1.27
CA LEU A 147 -14.62 4.93 0.28
C LEU A 147 -15.41 4.44 -0.95
N ASP A 148 -16.53 3.77 -0.72
CA ASP A 148 -17.40 3.27 -1.79
C ASP A 148 -18.08 4.42 -2.54
N ILE A 149 -18.45 5.50 -1.85
CA ILE A 149 -19.00 6.71 -2.48
C ILE A 149 -17.97 7.30 -3.45
N LEU A 150 -16.70 7.44 -3.04
CA LEU A 150 -15.64 7.95 -3.91
C LEU A 150 -15.52 7.10 -5.17
N TYR A 151 -15.42 5.77 -5.04
CA TYR A 151 -15.30 4.89 -6.20
C TYR A 151 -16.57 4.86 -7.06
N ASN A 152 -17.77 5.02 -6.48
CA ASN A 152 -19.01 5.11 -7.26
C ASN A 152 -19.13 6.43 -8.03
N LYS A 153 -18.55 7.53 -7.51
CA LYS A 153 -18.64 8.87 -8.11
C LYS A 153 -17.56 9.13 -9.17
N VAL A 154 -16.41 8.47 -9.06
CA VAL A 154 -15.31 8.62 -10.02
C VAL A 154 -15.23 7.39 -10.92
N PRO A 155 -15.28 7.52 -12.25
CA PRO A 155 -15.15 6.40 -13.18
C PRO A 155 -13.88 5.56 -12.95
N SER A 156 -13.97 4.25 -13.17
CA SER A 156 -12.85 3.31 -12.93
C SER A 156 -11.68 3.45 -13.91
N ASP A 157 -11.87 4.16 -15.02
CA ASP A 157 -10.80 4.50 -15.96
C ASP A 157 -10.02 5.77 -15.55
N LEU A 158 -10.55 6.56 -14.61
CA LEU A 158 -9.88 7.71 -14.01
C LEU A 158 -9.33 7.40 -12.63
N LEU A 159 -10.04 6.59 -11.83
CA LEU A 159 -9.63 6.24 -10.47
C LEU A 159 -9.76 4.73 -10.22
N LYS A 160 -8.63 4.09 -9.91
CA LYS A 160 -8.59 2.70 -9.43
C LYS A 160 -8.32 2.65 -7.91
N THR A 161 -8.45 1.47 -7.32
CA THR A 161 -8.23 1.29 -5.88
C THR A 161 -6.77 0.94 -5.61
N GLN A 162 -6.24 1.39 -4.48
CA GLN A 162 -5.12 0.76 -3.81
C GLN A 162 -5.60 0.32 -2.43
N ILE A 163 -6.13 -0.91 -2.33
CA ILE A 163 -6.74 -1.36 -1.09
C ILE A 163 -5.64 -1.66 -0.07
N ASP A 164 -5.67 -1.01 1.09
CA ASP A 164 -4.85 -1.36 2.25
C ASP A 164 -5.61 -2.34 3.14
N THR A 165 -5.08 -3.57 3.24
CA THR A 165 -5.75 -4.66 3.96
C THR A 165 -5.71 -4.49 5.48
N CYS A 166 -4.71 -3.77 6.02
CA CYS A 166 -4.66 -3.45 7.44
C CYS A 166 -5.86 -2.60 7.80
N TRP A 167 -6.06 -1.49 7.10
CA TRP A 167 -7.09 -0.52 7.43
C TRP A 167 -8.51 -1.05 7.17
N VAL A 168 -8.70 -1.86 6.13
CA VAL A 168 -9.95 -2.63 5.95
C VAL A 168 -10.22 -3.50 7.18
N GLY A 169 -9.20 -4.23 7.63
CA GLY A 169 -9.30 -5.06 8.82
C GLY A 169 -9.61 -4.23 10.06
N VAL A 170 -8.90 -3.14 10.32
CA VAL A 170 -9.14 -2.24 11.47
C VAL A 170 -10.58 -1.72 11.50
N ALA A 171 -11.16 -1.42 10.33
CA ALA A 171 -12.55 -1.01 10.19
C ALA A 171 -13.58 -2.13 10.46
N GLY A 172 -13.14 -3.38 10.65
CA GLY A 172 -13.98 -4.53 10.95
C GLY A 172 -14.49 -5.29 9.73
N GLU A 173 -14.06 -4.91 8.53
CA GLU A 173 -14.39 -5.61 7.28
C GLU A 173 -13.38 -6.74 7.02
N ASP A 174 -13.78 -7.72 6.19
CA ASP A 174 -12.88 -8.78 5.74
C ASP A 174 -11.99 -8.29 4.58
N PRO A 175 -10.66 -8.27 4.73
CA PRO A 175 -9.78 -7.73 3.69
C PRO A 175 -9.81 -8.49 2.36
N ALA A 176 -10.00 -9.81 2.39
CA ALA A 176 -10.04 -10.61 1.17
C ALA A 176 -11.33 -10.35 0.39
N GLU A 177 -12.48 -10.31 1.08
CA GLU A 177 -13.76 -9.95 0.47
C GLU A 177 -13.77 -8.51 -0.05
N TYR A 178 -13.13 -7.58 0.65
CA TYR A 178 -13.06 -6.18 0.20
C TYR A 178 -12.19 -6.01 -1.05
N VAL A 179 -11.11 -6.79 -1.19
CA VAL A 179 -10.35 -6.86 -2.44
C VAL A 179 -11.22 -7.42 -3.57
N ARG A 180 -11.96 -8.52 -3.33
CA ARG A 180 -12.87 -9.11 -4.34
C ARG A 180 -14.00 -8.17 -4.76
N LYS A 181 -14.52 -7.37 -3.84
CA LYS A 181 -15.56 -6.36 -4.12
C LYS A 181 -15.14 -5.42 -5.26
N TYR A 182 -13.84 -5.14 -5.39
CA TYR A 182 -13.27 -4.26 -6.42
C TYR A 182 -12.51 -5.03 -7.51
N SER A 183 -12.92 -6.26 -7.81
CA SER A 183 -12.39 -7.06 -8.93
C SER A 183 -12.37 -6.28 -10.24
N GLY A 184 -11.23 -6.28 -10.94
CA GLY A 184 -10.98 -5.49 -12.15
C GLY A 184 -10.62 -4.01 -11.90
N ARG A 185 -10.78 -3.52 -10.67
CA ARG A 185 -10.47 -2.14 -10.25
C ARG A 185 -9.37 -2.03 -9.19
N ALA A 186 -8.88 -3.15 -8.64
CA ALA A 186 -7.80 -3.19 -7.66
C ALA A 186 -6.45 -3.65 -8.24
N PRO A 187 -5.77 -2.84 -9.08
CA PRO A 187 -4.51 -3.25 -9.71
C PRO A 187 -3.35 -3.39 -8.72
N VAL A 188 -3.42 -2.70 -7.58
CA VAL A 188 -2.40 -2.70 -6.53
C VAL A 188 -3.08 -2.91 -5.17
N VAL A 189 -2.51 -3.78 -4.34
CA VAL A 189 -2.99 -4.03 -2.98
C VAL A 189 -1.85 -3.85 -2.00
N HIS A 190 -2.10 -3.09 -0.94
CA HIS A 190 -1.18 -2.84 0.16
C HIS A 190 -1.34 -3.89 1.25
N LEU A 191 -0.22 -4.48 1.66
CA LEU A 191 -0.11 -5.53 2.64
C LEU A 191 0.68 -5.02 3.85
N LYS A 192 -0.04 -4.82 4.95
CA LYS A 192 0.49 -4.32 6.22
C LYS A 192 -0.06 -5.17 7.36
N ASP A 193 0.76 -5.87 8.13
CA ASP A 193 0.24 -6.70 9.22
C ASP A 193 0.20 -5.94 10.55
N TYR A 194 -0.65 -6.38 11.46
CA TYR A 194 -0.90 -5.70 12.72
C TYR A 194 -1.40 -6.66 13.80
N VAL A 195 -1.35 -6.21 15.05
CA VAL A 195 -2.10 -6.77 16.18
C VAL A 195 -3.03 -5.71 16.74
N MET A 196 -4.14 -6.13 17.34
CA MET A 196 -5.12 -5.23 17.95
C MET A 196 -5.93 -5.97 19.02
N PRO A 197 -6.36 -5.31 20.13
CA PRO A 197 -7.22 -5.93 21.11
C PRO A 197 -8.49 -6.51 20.47
N GLY A 198 -8.90 -7.71 20.90
CA GLY A 198 -10.11 -8.37 20.39
C GLY A 198 -9.95 -9.05 19.02
N LYS A 199 -8.78 -8.95 18.38
CA LYS A 199 -8.43 -9.74 17.19
C LYS A 199 -7.32 -10.71 17.52
N ASN A 200 -7.60 -12.00 17.39
CA ASN A 200 -6.61 -13.05 17.60
C ASN A 200 -5.98 -13.44 16.27
N PRO A 201 -4.66 -13.69 16.21
CA PRO A 201 -4.03 -14.28 15.04
C PRO A 201 -4.76 -15.56 14.63
N GLN A 202 -5.14 -15.68 13.35
CA GLN A 202 -5.62 -16.95 12.83
C GLN A 202 -4.48 -17.96 13.00
N LYS A 203 -4.74 -19.06 13.74
CA LYS A 203 -3.79 -20.12 14.07
C LYS A 203 -3.05 -20.62 12.82
N MET A 204 -1.89 -20.04 12.50
CA MET A 204 -1.00 -20.46 11.41
C MET A 204 0.25 -21.20 11.91
N TYR A 205 0.39 -21.36 13.23
CA TYR A 205 1.55 -22.02 13.85
C TYR A 205 1.60 -23.54 13.63
N ASP A 206 0.55 -24.17 13.10
CA ASP A 206 0.50 -25.63 12.93
C ASP A 206 1.26 -26.13 11.66
N LEU A 207 1.75 -25.24 10.78
CA LEU A 207 2.31 -25.61 9.46
C LEU A 207 3.84 -25.54 9.33
N ILE A 208 4.53 -24.99 10.33
CA ILE A 208 5.98 -24.99 10.42
C ILE A 208 6.29 -25.70 11.73
N GLY A 209 6.82 -26.93 11.66
CA GLY A 209 7.16 -27.78 12.82
C GLY A 209 8.29 -27.24 13.70
N ILE A 210 8.21 -25.95 14.03
CA ILE A 210 8.98 -25.28 15.06
C ILE A 210 8.23 -25.59 16.35
N GLU A 211 8.86 -26.39 17.21
CA GLU A 211 8.35 -26.67 18.54
C GLU A 211 8.05 -25.38 19.31
N ASP A 212 6.90 -25.39 19.98
CA ASP A 212 6.34 -24.35 20.83
C ASP A 212 7.37 -23.75 21.80
N GLU A 213 8.00 -22.64 21.41
CA GLU A 213 8.07 -21.53 22.34
C GLU A 213 6.77 -20.76 22.18
N LYS A 214 5.81 -21.05 23.06
CA LYS A 214 4.61 -20.24 23.27
C LYS A 214 5.03 -18.78 23.43
N LYS A 215 5.04 -18.02 22.34
CA LYS A 215 5.06 -16.57 22.43
C LYS A 215 3.69 -16.20 22.96
N ASP A 216 3.66 -15.82 24.24
CA ASP A 216 2.51 -15.26 24.92
C ASP A 216 2.07 -14.00 24.16
N TYR A 217 1.24 -14.16 23.13
CA TYR A 217 0.44 -13.07 22.60
C TYR A 217 -0.64 -12.80 23.64
N LYS A 218 -0.36 -11.83 24.52
CA LYS A 218 -1.34 -11.43 25.52
C LYS A 218 -2.53 -10.83 24.77
N ALA A 219 -3.68 -11.50 24.86
CA ALA A 219 -4.96 -10.88 24.59
C ALA A 219 -5.05 -9.59 25.44
N GLY A 220 -4.81 -8.44 24.82
CA GLY A 220 -4.66 -7.16 25.51
C GLY A 220 -3.63 -6.17 24.95
N ASP A 221 -2.78 -6.57 23.99
CA ASP A 221 -1.84 -5.63 23.37
C ASP A 221 -2.58 -4.55 22.57
N ALA A 222 -2.25 -3.28 22.82
CA ALA A 222 -2.71 -2.13 22.04
C ALA A 222 -2.37 -2.32 20.54
N PHE A 223 -3.04 -1.55 19.67
CA PHE A 223 -2.76 -1.60 18.23
C PHE A 223 -1.25 -1.45 17.96
N GLY A 224 -0.72 -2.30 17.08
CA GLY A 224 0.68 -2.20 16.69
C GLY A 224 0.99 -2.98 15.41
N TYR A 225 1.81 -2.39 14.56
CA TYR A 225 2.24 -3.00 13.31
C TYR A 225 3.14 -4.21 13.52
N ARG A 226 3.11 -5.14 12.56
CA ARG A 226 3.94 -6.34 12.56
C ARG A 226 4.46 -6.61 11.14
N PRO A 227 5.64 -7.25 11.02
CA PRO A 227 6.01 -7.87 9.76
C PRO A 227 4.95 -8.87 9.32
N ILE A 228 4.77 -9.03 8.00
CA ILE A 228 3.80 -9.95 7.41
C ILE A 228 3.91 -11.35 8.03
N GLY A 229 2.78 -11.89 8.47
CA GLY A 229 2.65 -13.23 9.07
C GLY A 229 2.95 -13.30 10.56
N LEU A 230 3.27 -12.17 11.20
CA LEU A 230 3.46 -12.08 12.66
C LEU A 230 2.34 -11.30 13.36
N GLY A 231 1.31 -10.87 12.63
CA GLY A 231 0.10 -10.23 13.13
C GLY A 231 -1.14 -11.10 12.93
N VAL A 232 -2.26 -10.47 12.60
CA VAL A 232 -3.60 -11.10 12.61
C VAL A 232 -4.17 -11.40 11.24
N GLN A 233 -3.54 -10.92 10.17
CA GLN A 233 -4.11 -11.05 8.83
C GLN A 233 -3.89 -12.43 8.20
N ASN A 234 -4.90 -12.94 7.48
CA ASN A 234 -4.80 -14.16 6.68
C ASN A 234 -4.28 -13.86 5.27
N PHE A 235 -2.96 -13.75 5.13
CA PHE A 235 -2.34 -13.40 3.84
C PHE A 235 -2.55 -14.43 2.75
N SER A 236 -2.67 -15.73 3.06
CA SER A 236 -2.98 -16.74 2.04
C SER A 236 -4.32 -16.48 1.37
N GLU A 237 -5.34 -16.12 2.16
CA GLU A 237 -6.66 -15.79 1.63
C GLU A 237 -6.68 -14.43 0.92
N ILE A 238 -5.96 -13.43 1.44
CA ILE A 238 -5.79 -12.13 0.78
C ILE A 238 -5.10 -12.29 -0.58
N LEU A 239 -4.03 -13.08 -0.67
CA LEU A 239 -3.31 -13.32 -1.93
C LEU A 239 -4.18 -14.06 -2.95
N LYS A 240 -5.02 -15.00 -2.48
CA LYS A 240 -6.02 -15.64 -3.32
C LYS A 240 -7.05 -14.63 -3.82
N ALA A 241 -7.57 -13.75 -2.96
CA ALA A 241 -8.46 -12.67 -3.36
C ALA A 241 -7.83 -11.71 -4.38
N CYS A 242 -6.55 -11.35 -4.20
CA CYS A 242 -5.79 -10.56 -5.18
C CYS A 242 -5.78 -11.25 -6.55
N LYS A 243 -5.56 -12.56 -6.59
CA LYS A 243 -5.57 -13.32 -7.84
C LYS A 243 -6.95 -13.33 -8.48
N ASP A 244 -7.99 -13.61 -7.69
CA ASP A 244 -9.39 -13.64 -8.15
C ASP A 244 -9.82 -12.27 -8.69
N ALA A 245 -9.36 -11.19 -8.06
CA ALA A 245 -9.68 -9.79 -8.40
C ALA A 245 -8.89 -9.24 -9.60
N GLY A 246 -7.87 -9.94 -10.09
CA GLY A 246 -6.99 -9.47 -11.17
C GLY A 246 -5.97 -8.41 -10.70
N THR A 247 -5.57 -8.45 -9.44
CA THR A 247 -4.48 -7.62 -8.90
C THR A 247 -3.19 -7.87 -9.68
N LEU A 248 -2.45 -6.80 -9.96
CA LEU A 248 -1.21 -6.86 -10.73
C LEU A 248 0.03 -6.79 -9.85
N TRP A 249 -0.03 -6.05 -8.74
CA TRP A 249 1.06 -5.86 -7.80
C TRP A 249 0.57 -5.92 -6.36
N VAL A 250 1.42 -6.44 -5.48
CA VAL A 250 1.27 -6.27 -4.04
C VAL A 250 2.41 -5.41 -3.51
N VAL A 251 2.09 -4.55 -2.56
CA VAL A 251 3.04 -3.61 -1.94
C VAL A 251 3.10 -3.93 -0.47
N ILE A 252 4.29 -4.22 0.05
CA ILE A 252 4.51 -4.36 1.49
C ILE A 252 4.71 -2.97 2.09
N GLU A 253 4.05 -2.72 3.20
CA GLU A 253 4.24 -1.49 3.97
C GLU A 253 4.22 -1.77 5.47
N GLN A 254 5.07 -1.07 6.22
CA GLN A 254 4.99 -1.01 7.68
C GLN A 254 5.46 0.36 8.17
N ASP A 255 4.56 1.15 8.75
CA ASP A 255 4.82 2.56 9.09
C ASP A 255 5.95 2.67 10.12
N GLU A 256 5.88 1.84 11.17
CA GLU A 256 6.86 1.85 12.25
C GLU A 256 7.47 0.47 12.44
N PRO A 257 8.79 0.38 12.64
CA PRO A 257 9.42 -0.88 12.99
C PRO A 257 8.88 -1.39 14.34
N SER A 258 8.92 -2.69 14.53
CA SER A 258 8.34 -3.32 15.73
C SER A 258 9.22 -4.46 16.23
N MET A 259 8.91 -4.96 17.44
CA MET A 259 9.59 -6.12 18.03
C MET A 259 11.11 -5.93 18.22
N GLY A 260 11.56 -4.70 18.43
CA GLY A 260 12.98 -4.36 18.61
C GLY A 260 13.82 -4.53 17.33
N LYS A 261 13.18 -4.51 16.16
CA LYS A 261 13.82 -4.63 14.85
C LYS A 261 13.97 -3.27 14.19
N THR A 262 14.86 -3.19 13.22
CA THR A 262 14.96 -2.08 12.27
C THR A 262 13.90 -2.18 11.17
N SER A 263 13.66 -1.09 10.46
CA SER A 263 12.75 -1.08 9.29
C SER A 263 13.14 -2.11 8.23
N PHE A 264 14.44 -2.27 7.95
CA PHE A 264 14.91 -3.25 6.98
C PHE A 264 14.74 -4.70 7.45
N GLU A 265 14.95 -4.98 8.73
CA GLU A 265 14.66 -6.33 9.27
C GLU A 265 13.16 -6.66 9.20
N CYS A 266 12.29 -5.69 9.47
CA CYS A 266 10.84 -5.86 9.28
C CYS A 266 10.48 -6.11 7.80
N ALA A 267 11.04 -5.33 6.88
CA ALA A 267 10.83 -5.49 5.44
C ALA A 267 11.37 -6.84 4.93
N GLU A 268 12.52 -7.30 5.44
CA GLU A 268 13.11 -8.58 5.08
C GLU A 268 12.27 -9.76 5.57
N ILE A 269 11.79 -9.72 6.82
CA ILE A 269 10.88 -10.74 7.35
C ILE A 269 9.61 -10.81 6.50
N SER A 270 9.03 -9.64 6.19
CA SER A 270 7.76 -9.57 5.47
C SER A 270 7.85 -10.16 4.07
N ILE A 271 8.89 -9.81 3.31
CA ILE A 271 9.05 -10.35 1.94
C ILE A 271 9.39 -11.86 1.96
N LYS A 272 10.18 -12.34 2.92
CA LYS A 272 10.47 -13.77 3.08
C LYS A 272 9.21 -14.56 3.40
N GLN A 273 8.37 -14.02 4.29
CA GLN A 273 7.10 -14.65 4.63
C GLN A 273 6.15 -14.64 3.44
N LEU A 274 6.01 -13.52 2.73
CA LEU A 274 5.10 -13.44 1.60
C LEU A 274 5.49 -14.39 0.46
N LYS A 275 6.80 -14.58 0.21
CA LYS A 275 7.32 -15.52 -0.79
C LYS A 275 7.19 -16.99 -0.40
N SER A 276 6.86 -17.31 0.86
CA SER A 276 6.67 -18.69 1.31
C SER A 276 5.21 -19.16 1.22
N LEU A 277 4.28 -18.24 0.97
CA LEU A 277 2.84 -18.50 0.76
C LEU A 277 2.54 -18.88 -0.69
#